data_AF-A0A432EKR1-F1
#
_entry.id   AF-A0A432EKR1-F1
#
_cell.length_a   1.000
_cell.length_b   1.000
_cell.length_c   1.000
_cell.angle_alpha   90.00
_cell.angle_beta   90.00
_cell.angle_gamma   90.00
#
_symmetry.space_group_name_H-M   'P 1'
#
loop_
_entity.id
_entity.type
_entity.pdbx_description
1 polymer ?
#
loop_
_entity_poly.entity_id
_entity_poly.type
_entity_poly.pdbx_seq_one_letter_code
_entity_poly.pdbx_strand_id
1 'polypeptide(L)'
;MNHPQAVPATATEAATELEQITRAPFPGSRKIYITGSREDIRVPMREISQSPTLGRDDSAEQNPPIPVYDTSGPFSDPSVKIDLRKGLPDVRAAWIEERNDTEQLGGLTSEYGRERAADPETETLRFQHIRKPRRAKPGKNVSQMHYARQGIITPEMEYVAIRETMGLNELRADPRYADLLKQHPGQSFGASIPDEITPEFVRDEIARGRAIIPANINHPELEPMIIGRNFLVKINTNIGNSAVTSSIEEEVEKMVWSTRWGGDTLMDLSTGKNIHETREWILRNSPVPIGTVPIYQALEKVNGKAEDLTWEMFRDTLIEQAEQGVDYFTIHAGVLLR
;
A
#
# COMPACT_ATOMS: atom_id res chain seq x y z
N MET A 1 -21.50 27.23 -19.10
CA MET A 1 -21.15 26.85 -20.49
C MET A 1 -20.48 25.50 -20.40
N ASN A 2 -21.17 24.48 -20.88
CA ASN A 2 -20.72 23.08 -20.84
C ASN A 2 -19.59 22.89 -21.85
N HIS A 3 -18.44 22.41 -21.38
CA HIS A 3 -17.53 21.67 -22.23
C HIS A 3 -17.92 20.19 -22.11
N PRO A 4 -18.39 19.53 -23.18
CA PRO A 4 -18.46 18.08 -23.20
C PRO A 4 -17.02 17.55 -23.19
N GLN A 5 -16.68 16.71 -22.21
CA GLN A 5 -15.38 16.05 -22.17
C GLN A 5 -15.30 15.04 -23.33
N ALA A 6 -14.26 15.18 -24.13
CA ALA A 6 -13.89 14.24 -25.17
C ALA A 6 -13.26 12.99 -24.52
N VAL A 7 -13.66 11.82 -24.99
CA VAL A 7 -12.86 10.59 -24.84
C VAL A 7 -11.47 10.89 -25.47
N PRO A 8 -10.33 10.53 -24.85
CA PRO A 8 -9.02 10.88 -25.36
C PRO A 8 -8.88 10.40 -26.81
N ALA A 9 -8.59 11.32 -27.72
CA ALA A 9 -8.72 11.06 -29.15
C ALA A 9 -7.55 10.23 -29.71
N THR A 10 -6.46 10.06 -28.95
CA THR A 10 -5.29 9.26 -29.36
C THR A 10 -4.44 8.78 -28.17
N ALA A 11 -3.66 7.71 -28.34
CA ALA A 11 -2.71 7.18 -27.35
C ALA A 11 -1.62 8.20 -26.89
N THR A 12 -1.46 9.30 -27.62
CA THR A 12 -0.48 10.36 -27.37
C THR A 12 -0.94 11.31 -26.25
N GLU A 13 -2.23 11.60 -26.13
CA GLU A 13 -2.78 12.48 -25.08
C GLU A 13 -2.74 11.81 -23.70
N ALA A 14 -3.16 10.54 -23.62
CA ALA A 14 -3.03 9.73 -22.39
C ALA A 14 -1.56 9.54 -21.95
N ALA A 15 -0.60 9.58 -22.89
CA ALA A 15 0.82 9.57 -22.54
C ALA A 15 1.28 10.89 -21.91
N THR A 16 0.64 12.01 -22.23
CA THR A 16 1.01 13.35 -21.75
C THR A 16 0.43 13.63 -20.36
N GLU A 17 -0.70 13.01 -19.99
CA GLU A 17 -1.30 13.13 -18.65
C GLU A 17 -0.57 12.26 -17.60
N LEU A 18 -0.13 11.05 -17.95
CA LEU A 18 0.70 10.21 -17.07
C LEU A 18 2.08 10.83 -16.74
N GLU A 19 2.54 11.80 -17.54
CA GLU A 19 3.76 12.58 -17.29
C GLU A 19 3.57 13.64 -16.18
N GLN A 20 2.34 14.00 -15.83
CA GLN A 20 2.04 15.01 -14.79
C GLN A 20 2.07 14.46 -13.36
N ILE A 21 2.36 13.17 -13.20
CA ILE A 21 2.34 12.50 -11.90
C ILE A 21 3.45 13.05 -11.00
N THR A 22 3.13 13.36 -9.74
CA THR A 22 4.06 13.98 -8.80
C THR A 22 5.20 13.03 -8.40
N ARG A 23 6.44 13.33 -8.84
CA ARG A 23 7.62 12.46 -8.61
C ARG A 23 8.86 13.17 -8.07
N ALA A 24 8.79 14.47 -7.83
CA ALA A 24 9.94 15.22 -7.32
C ALA A 24 10.30 14.75 -5.90
N PRO A 25 11.59 14.62 -5.53
CA PRO A 25 11.98 14.41 -4.13
C PRO A 25 11.41 15.52 -3.23
N PHE A 26 11.23 15.24 -1.94
CA PHE A 26 10.82 16.30 -1.00
C PHE A 26 11.93 17.34 -0.86
N PRO A 27 11.59 18.64 -0.84
CA PRO A 27 12.57 19.67 -0.54
C PRO A 27 13.30 19.40 0.77
N GLY A 28 14.63 19.51 0.77
CA GLY A 28 15.47 19.27 1.95
C GLY A 28 15.47 17.84 2.46
N SER A 29 14.92 16.87 1.72
CA SER A 29 14.96 15.45 2.10
C SER A 29 15.53 14.58 0.98
N ARG A 30 16.03 13.40 1.35
CA ARG A 30 16.36 12.34 0.38
C ARG A 30 15.82 11.00 0.86
N LYS A 31 15.45 10.13 -0.10
CA LYS A 31 15.10 8.74 0.19
C LYS A 31 16.35 8.01 0.68
N ILE A 32 16.18 7.20 1.72
CA ILE A 32 17.19 6.26 2.22
C ILE A 32 16.55 4.90 2.44
N TYR A 33 17.37 3.86 2.54
CA TYR A 33 16.92 2.51 2.81
C TYR A 33 17.75 1.91 3.93
N ILE A 34 17.08 1.34 4.93
CA ILE A 34 17.70 0.49 5.94
C ILE A 34 17.60 -0.95 5.41
N THR A 35 18.73 -1.64 5.33
CA THR A 35 18.76 -3.04 4.87
C THR A 35 18.59 -3.95 6.08
N GLY A 36 17.67 -4.93 5.98
CA GLY A 36 17.46 -5.92 7.01
C GLY A 36 18.52 -7.02 7.01
N SER A 37 18.16 -8.19 7.54
CA SER A 37 18.99 -9.39 7.58
C SER A 37 19.34 -9.93 6.18
N ARG A 38 18.60 -9.53 5.15
CA ARG A 38 18.78 -9.90 3.75
C ARG A 38 18.88 -8.66 2.86
N GLU A 39 19.63 -8.76 1.77
CA GLU A 39 19.83 -7.66 0.81
C GLU A 39 18.53 -7.21 0.10
N ASP A 40 17.55 -8.11 -0.01
CA ASP A 40 16.25 -7.82 -0.62
C ASP A 40 15.26 -7.16 0.35
N ILE A 41 15.54 -7.13 1.65
CA ILE A 41 14.75 -6.40 2.66
C ILE A 41 15.30 -4.97 2.75
N ARG A 42 14.83 -4.10 1.86
CA ARG A 42 15.19 -2.67 1.84
C ARG A 42 14.02 -1.83 2.30
N VAL A 43 14.12 -1.31 3.53
CA VAL A 43 13.04 -0.58 4.19
C VAL A 43 13.21 0.93 3.99
N PRO A 44 12.28 1.60 3.29
CA PRO A 44 12.42 3.00 2.93
C PRO A 44 12.13 3.90 4.11
N MET A 45 12.93 4.95 4.20
CA MET A 45 12.69 6.15 5.00
C MET A 45 13.00 7.36 4.11
N ARG A 46 12.72 8.55 4.61
CA ARG A 46 13.42 9.75 4.12
C ARG A 46 14.19 10.36 5.26
N GLU A 47 15.35 10.93 4.95
CA GLU A 47 16.07 11.76 5.90
C GLU A 47 15.93 13.23 5.53
N ILE A 48 15.77 14.08 6.54
CA ILE A 48 15.66 15.53 6.40
C ILE A 48 17.00 16.14 6.75
N SER A 49 17.60 16.87 5.81
CA SER A 49 18.80 17.66 6.03
C SER A 49 18.47 18.89 6.86
N GLN A 50 19.29 19.17 7.86
CA GLN A 50 19.15 20.34 8.71
C GLN A 50 20.17 21.41 8.32
N SER A 51 19.79 22.68 8.42
CA SER A 51 20.76 23.78 8.32
C SER A 51 21.70 23.75 9.53
N PRO A 52 22.96 24.21 9.40
CA PRO A 52 23.85 24.36 10.55
C PRO A 52 23.27 25.33 11.61
N THR A 53 23.50 25.05 12.89
CA THR A 53 23.20 25.99 13.98
C THR A 53 24.31 27.04 14.03
N LEU A 54 23.94 28.32 13.93
CA LEU A 54 24.90 29.42 14.01
C LEU A 54 25.08 29.89 15.46
N GLY A 55 26.32 29.81 15.95
CA GLY A 55 26.74 30.34 17.24
C GLY A 55 26.86 31.86 17.24
N ARG A 56 26.98 32.44 18.43
CA ARG A 56 27.15 33.91 18.60
C ARG A 56 28.51 34.43 18.14
N ASP A 57 29.45 33.54 17.87
CA ASP A 57 30.84 33.75 17.48
C ASP A 57 31.10 33.39 16.01
N ASP A 58 30.06 33.40 15.18
CA ASP A 58 30.08 32.93 13.78
C ASP A 58 30.51 31.46 13.60
N SER A 59 30.53 30.66 14.68
CA SER A 59 30.70 29.21 14.60
C SER A 59 29.47 28.55 13.99
N ALA A 60 29.66 27.48 13.24
CA ALA A 60 28.58 26.71 12.63
C ALA A 60 28.64 25.25 13.09
N GLU A 61 27.65 24.83 13.87
CA GLU A 61 27.48 23.44 14.29
C GLU A 61 26.65 22.68 13.27
N GLN A 62 27.17 21.56 12.77
CA GLN A 62 26.46 20.73 11.80
C GLN A 62 25.45 19.83 12.50
N ASN A 63 24.18 20.01 12.15
CA ASN A 63 23.09 19.19 12.67
C ASN A 63 22.98 17.89 11.86
N PRO A 64 22.88 16.71 12.51
CA PRO A 64 22.77 15.45 11.79
C PRO A 64 21.40 15.34 11.10
N PRO A 65 21.26 14.61 9.98
CA PRO A 65 19.98 14.48 9.30
C PRO A 65 18.99 13.65 10.13
N ILE A 66 17.70 13.96 10.02
CA ILE A 66 16.63 13.30 10.80
C ILE A 66 15.91 12.28 9.91
N PRO A 67 16.02 10.97 10.17
CA PRO A 67 15.22 9.97 9.48
C PRO A 67 13.76 10.07 9.95
N VAL A 68 12.83 9.95 9.01
CA VAL A 68 11.39 9.90 9.28
C VAL A 68 10.74 8.83 8.42
N TYR A 69 9.63 8.29 8.94
CA TYR A 69 8.79 7.34 8.23
C TYR A 69 8.36 7.91 6.87
N ASP A 70 8.38 7.09 5.84
CA ASP A 70 8.06 7.50 4.48
C ASP A 70 7.22 6.45 3.75
N THR A 71 6.03 6.88 3.35
CA THR A 71 5.01 6.09 2.64
C THR A 71 5.01 6.34 1.14
N SER A 72 5.80 7.30 0.64
CA SER A 72 5.76 7.74 -0.77
C SER A 72 6.27 6.70 -1.77
N GLY A 73 6.79 5.58 -1.27
CA GLY A 73 7.36 4.51 -2.08
C GLY A 73 8.43 4.99 -3.06
N PRO A 74 8.55 4.35 -4.23
CA PRO A 74 9.55 4.73 -5.24
C PRO A 74 9.34 6.12 -5.85
N PHE A 75 8.16 6.74 -5.71
CA PHE A 75 7.84 8.02 -6.35
C PHE A 75 8.70 9.19 -5.88
N SER A 76 9.30 9.12 -4.68
CA SER A 76 10.21 10.15 -4.19
C SER A 76 11.69 9.75 -4.30
N ASP A 77 12.01 8.60 -4.90
CA ASP A 77 13.38 8.16 -5.13
C ASP A 77 13.83 8.54 -6.56
N PRO A 78 14.73 9.52 -6.72
CA PRO A 78 15.18 9.96 -8.04
C PRO A 78 16.01 8.91 -8.78
N SER A 79 16.45 7.83 -8.10
CA SER A 79 17.19 6.73 -8.73
C SER A 79 16.27 5.71 -9.39
N VAL A 80 14.97 5.70 -9.08
CA VAL A 80 14.00 4.76 -9.64
C VAL A 80 13.33 5.37 -10.87
N LYS A 81 13.40 4.66 -11.99
CA LYS A 81 12.65 5.01 -13.21
C LYS A 81 11.27 4.40 -13.16
N ILE A 82 10.24 5.25 -13.01
CA ILE A 82 8.84 4.82 -12.92
C ILE A 82 8.18 4.88 -14.29
N ASP A 83 7.63 3.74 -14.70
CA ASP A 83 6.78 3.58 -15.87
C ASP A 83 5.42 3.05 -15.38
N LEU A 84 4.44 3.95 -15.27
CA LEU A 84 3.13 3.62 -14.71
C LEU A 84 2.40 2.52 -15.48
N ARG A 85 2.74 2.32 -16.77
CA ARG A 85 2.17 1.26 -17.60
C ARG A 85 2.71 -0.12 -17.24
N LYS A 86 3.90 -0.18 -16.65
CA LYS A 86 4.55 -1.40 -16.14
C LYS A 86 4.24 -1.69 -14.68
N GLY A 87 3.82 -0.67 -13.94
CA GLY A 87 3.62 -0.76 -12.50
C GLY A 87 4.93 -0.55 -11.74
N LEU A 88 4.81 -0.53 -10.42
CA LEU A 88 5.96 -0.45 -9.52
C LEU A 88 6.77 -1.76 -9.53
N PRO A 89 8.07 -1.69 -9.21
CA PRO A 89 8.90 -2.88 -9.07
C PRO A 89 8.40 -3.75 -7.90
N ASP A 90 8.60 -5.06 -8.03
CA ASP A 90 8.27 -6.00 -6.97
C ASP A 90 9.16 -5.82 -5.76
N VAL A 91 8.54 -5.80 -4.59
CA VAL A 91 9.20 -5.91 -3.29
C VAL A 91 9.09 -7.34 -2.76
N ARG A 92 7.93 -7.99 -2.95
CA ARG A 92 7.55 -9.19 -2.19
C ARG A 92 7.51 -10.50 -2.99
N ALA A 93 7.61 -10.45 -4.32
CA ALA A 93 7.39 -11.62 -5.17
C ALA A 93 8.28 -12.82 -4.79
N ALA A 94 9.58 -12.58 -4.58
CA ALA A 94 10.53 -13.60 -4.15
C ALA A 94 10.15 -14.21 -2.79
N TRP A 95 9.70 -13.40 -1.83
CA TRP A 95 9.30 -13.86 -0.49
C TRP A 95 8.04 -14.74 -0.54
N ILE A 96 7.12 -14.42 -1.44
CA ILE A 96 5.88 -15.20 -1.65
C ILE A 96 6.22 -16.54 -2.31
N GLU A 97 7.16 -16.56 -3.26
CA GLU A 97 7.59 -17.77 -3.95
C GLU A 97 8.39 -18.72 -3.05
N GLU A 98 9.33 -18.17 -2.27
CA GLU A 98 10.20 -18.91 -1.35
C GLU A 98 9.42 -19.74 -0.31
N ARG A 99 8.30 -19.22 0.18
CA ARG A 99 7.43 -19.91 1.14
C ARG A 99 6.78 -21.18 0.58
N ASN A 100 6.69 -21.30 -0.75
CA ASN A 100 6.22 -22.49 -1.46
C ASN A 100 4.84 -23.02 -1.00
N ASP A 101 3.97 -22.13 -0.53
CA ASP A 101 2.61 -22.40 -0.07
C ASP A 101 1.53 -21.77 -0.96
N THR A 102 1.95 -21.09 -2.03
CA THR A 102 1.08 -20.58 -3.09
C THR A 102 1.29 -21.33 -4.41
N GLU A 103 0.26 -21.34 -5.26
CA GLU A 103 0.33 -21.77 -6.65
C GLU A 103 -0.19 -20.67 -7.56
N GLN A 104 0.40 -20.55 -8.76
CA GLN A 104 -0.07 -19.63 -9.78
C GLN A 104 -1.24 -20.25 -10.55
N LEU A 105 -2.31 -19.49 -10.73
CA LEU A 105 -3.51 -19.90 -11.45
C LEU A 105 -3.30 -19.82 -12.96
N GLY A 106 -4.10 -20.58 -13.73
CA GLY A 106 -4.06 -20.53 -15.20
C GLY A 106 -4.51 -19.18 -15.78
N GLY A 107 -5.37 -18.47 -15.04
CA GLY A 107 -5.96 -17.17 -15.35
C GLY A 107 -6.95 -16.77 -14.25
N LEU A 108 -7.75 -15.73 -14.50
CA LEU A 108 -8.76 -15.23 -13.56
C LEU A 108 -9.86 -16.28 -13.28
N THR A 109 -10.20 -16.47 -12.01
CA THR A 109 -11.24 -17.44 -11.60
C THR A 109 -12.59 -16.79 -11.31
N SER A 110 -12.64 -15.49 -11.07
CA SER A 110 -13.89 -14.72 -11.06
C SER A 110 -14.54 -14.73 -12.45
N GLU A 111 -15.87 -14.86 -12.48
CA GLU A 111 -16.69 -14.70 -13.67
C GLU A 111 -16.59 -13.26 -14.20
N TYR A 112 -16.87 -12.28 -13.35
CA TYR A 112 -16.78 -10.88 -13.74
C TYR A 112 -15.37 -10.47 -14.17
N GLY A 113 -14.33 -10.95 -13.48
CA GLY A 113 -12.95 -10.70 -13.88
C GLY A 113 -12.64 -11.22 -15.29
N ARG A 114 -13.14 -12.41 -15.66
CA ARG A 114 -12.99 -12.95 -17.02
C ARG A 114 -13.77 -12.15 -18.05
N GLU A 115 -14.99 -11.72 -17.72
CA GLU A 115 -15.81 -10.88 -18.61
C GLU A 115 -15.10 -9.55 -18.92
N ARG A 116 -14.60 -8.85 -17.89
CA ARG A 116 -13.85 -7.60 -18.05
C ARG A 116 -12.57 -7.78 -18.85
N ALA A 117 -11.84 -8.87 -18.62
CA ALA A 117 -10.64 -9.19 -19.40
C ALA A 117 -10.93 -9.50 -20.89
N ALA A 118 -12.15 -9.90 -21.24
CA ALA A 118 -12.58 -10.19 -22.61
C ALA A 118 -13.34 -9.02 -23.27
N ASP A 119 -13.67 -7.97 -22.52
CA ASP A 119 -14.48 -6.85 -22.97
C ASP A 119 -13.70 -5.95 -23.96
N PRO A 120 -14.15 -5.82 -25.23
CA PRO A 120 -13.52 -4.93 -26.20
C PRO A 120 -13.67 -3.45 -25.86
N GLU A 121 -14.73 -3.04 -25.15
CA GLU A 121 -14.97 -1.63 -24.83
C GLU A 121 -13.95 -1.06 -23.85
N THR A 122 -13.28 -1.94 -23.08
CA THR A 122 -12.30 -1.56 -22.06
C THR A 122 -10.87 -1.89 -22.46
N GLU A 123 -10.64 -2.41 -23.67
CA GLU A 123 -9.31 -2.83 -24.14
C GLU A 123 -8.26 -1.73 -24.01
N THR A 124 -8.62 -0.49 -24.34
CA THR A 124 -7.71 0.66 -24.25
C THR A 124 -7.46 1.14 -22.82
N LEU A 125 -8.35 0.78 -21.88
CA LEU A 125 -8.27 1.16 -20.46
C LEU A 125 -7.55 0.11 -19.61
N ARG A 126 -7.41 -1.12 -20.10
CA ARG A 126 -6.84 -2.24 -19.35
C ARG A 126 -5.33 -2.04 -19.12
N PHE A 127 -4.90 -2.37 -17.91
CA PHE A 127 -3.48 -2.46 -17.59
C PHE A 127 -2.83 -3.56 -18.41
N GLN A 128 -1.70 -3.28 -19.07
CA GLN A 128 -1.13 -4.18 -20.08
C GLN A 128 -0.35 -5.36 -19.48
N HIS A 129 0.13 -5.22 -18.24
CA HIS A 129 1.01 -6.19 -17.60
C HIS A 129 0.33 -6.90 -16.42
N ILE A 130 -0.72 -7.67 -16.71
CA ILE A 130 -1.44 -8.43 -15.70
C ILE A 130 -0.70 -9.74 -15.42
N ARG A 131 -0.34 -9.95 -14.17
CA ARG A 131 0.23 -11.22 -13.71
C ARG A 131 -0.89 -12.21 -13.48
N LYS A 132 -0.61 -13.49 -13.75
CA LYS A 132 -1.55 -14.54 -13.37
C LYS A 132 -1.67 -14.56 -11.85
N PRO A 133 -2.89 -14.54 -11.29
CA PRO A 133 -3.08 -14.51 -9.86
C PRO A 133 -2.51 -15.76 -9.20
N ARG A 134 -2.13 -15.62 -7.93
CA ARG A 134 -1.75 -16.70 -7.03
C ARG A 134 -2.89 -16.97 -6.05
N ARG A 135 -2.95 -18.22 -5.59
CA ARG A 135 -3.75 -18.63 -4.42
C ARG A 135 -2.94 -19.54 -3.50
N ALA A 136 -3.39 -19.70 -2.26
CA ALA A 136 -2.84 -20.72 -1.38
C ALA A 136 -3.04 -22.13 -1.99
N LYS A 137 -2.03 -22.99 -1.86
CA LYS A 137 -2.16 -24.42 -2.19
C LYS A 137 -3.21 -25.08 -1.30
N PRO A 138 -3.84 -26.18 -1.74
CA PRO A 138 -4.76 -26.94 -0.90
C PRO A 138 -4.16 -27.29 0.47
N GLY A 139 -4.89 -26.99 1.55
CA GLY A 139 -4.46 -27.24 2.92
C GLY A 139 -3.41 -26.26 3.49
N LYS A 140 -3.05 -25.20 2.74
CA LYS A 140 -2.17 -24.12 3.22
C LYS A 140 -2.97 -22.86 3.55
N ASN A 141 -2.39 -22.02 4.41
CA ASN A 141 -2.91 -20.69 4.75
C ASN A 141 -1.75 -19.70 4.66
N VAL A 142 -1.97 -18.61 3.95
CA VAL A 142 -0.92 -17.66 3.58
C VAL A 142 -0.98 -16.35 4.38
N SER A 143 -1.85 -16.27 5.38
CA SER A 143 -2.02 -15.06 6.18
C SER A 143 -0.87 -14.89 7.18
N GLN A 144 -0.52 -13.63 7.45
CA GLN A 144 0.49 -13.29 8.45
C GLN A 144 0.12 -13.80 9.85
N MET A 145 -1.18 -13.82 10.19
CA MET A 145 -1.67 -14.41 11.44
C MET A 145 -1.44 -15.92 11.52
N HIS A 146 -1.54 -16.65 10.40
CA HIS A 146 -1.24 -18.07 10.35
C HIS A 146 0.24 -18.32 10.66
N TYR A 147 1.16 -17.65 9.95
CA TYR A 147 2.59 -17.78 10.19
C TYR A 147 2.97 -17.42 11.63
N ALA A 148 2.43 -16.30 12.13
CA ALA A 148 2.71 -15.81 13.49
C ALA A 148 2.33 -16.85 14.56
N ARG A 149 1.17 -17.49 14.44
CA ARG A 149 0.71 -18.53 15.36
C ARG A 149 1.50 -19.84 15.27
N GLN A 150 2.19 -20.07 14.15
CA GLN A 150 3.15 -21.17 13.99
C GLN A 150 4.54 -20.81 14.53
N GLY A 151 4.72 -19.59 15.06
CA GLY A 151 6.00 -19.11 15.55
C GLY A 151 6.95 -18.63 14.45
N ILE A 152 6.49 -18.55 13.20
CA ILE A 152 7.28 -18.15 12.02
C ILE A 152 7.33 -16.63 11.93
N ILE A 153 8.53 -16.09 11.72
CA ILE A 153 8.78 -14.69 11.38
C ILE A 153 8.95 -14.61 9.87
N THR A 154 8.10 -13.84 9.20
CA THR A 154 8.16 -13.63 7.76
C THR A 154 9.04 -12.44 7.41
N PRO A 155 9.51 -12.31 6.16
CA PRO A 155 10.16 -11.10 5.69
C PRO A 155 9.31 -9.84 5.90
N GLU A 156 7.97 -9.94 5.79
CA GLU A 156 7.10 -8.79 6.09
C GLU A 156 7.13 -8.39 7.57
N MET A 157 7.22 -9.35 8.51
CA MET A 157 7.33 -9.05 9.94
C MET A 157 8.66 -8.36 10.28
N GLU A 158 9.76 -8.79 9.66
CA GLU A 158 11.05 -8.11 9.80
C GLU A 158 11.02 -6.71 9.18
N TYR A 159 10.46 -6.60 7.97
CA TYR A 159 10.35 -5.33 7.25
C TYR A 159 9.65 -4.27 8.10
N VAL A 160 8.49 -4.60 8.70
CA VAL A 160 7.76 -3.65 9.54
C VAL A 160 8.46 -3.38 10.87
N ALA A 161 9.21 -4.34 11.43
CA ALA A 161 9.99 -4.11 12.65
C ALA A 161 11.08 -3.04 12.44
N ILE A 162 11.79 -3.13 11.32
CA ILE A 162 12.77 -2.11 10.89
C ILE A 162 12.04 -0.79 10.60
N ARG A 163 10.88 -0.84 9.92
CA ARG A 163 10.13 0.35 9.53
C ARG A 163 9.61 1.15 10.73
N GLU A 164 9.17 0.46 11.77
CA GLU A 164 8.68 1.08 13.02
C GLU A 164 9.83 1.60 13.90
N THR A 165 11.00 0.96 13.83
CA THR A 165 12.18 1.39 14.60
C THR A 165 12.87 2.61 13.97
N MET A 166 12.79 2.82 12.66
CA MET A 166 13.37 3.97 11.94
C MET A 166 14.86 4.24 12.26
N GLY A 167 15.64 3.19 12.55
CA GLY A 167 17.04 3.30 12.94
C GLY A 167 17.29 3.92 14.32
N LEU A 168 16.29 3.89 15.21
CA LEU A 168 16.36 4.53 16.54
C LEU A 168 17.55 4.04 17.38
N ASN A 169 17.97 2.78 17.22
CA ASN A 169 19.12 2.25 17.94
C ASN A 169 20.42 2.93 17.50
N GLU A 170 20.62 3.12 16.20
CA GLU A 170 21.74 3.86 15.62
C GLU A 170 21.72 5.32 16.07
N LEU A 171 20.54 5.94 16.10
CA LEU A 171 20.39 7.31 16.63
C LEU A 171 20.78 7.38 18.12
N ARG A 172 20.34 6.42 18.94
CA ARG A 172 20.68 6.35 20.38
C ARG A 172 22.17 6.17 20.63
N ALA A 173 22.88 5.50 19.72
CA ALA A 173 24.32 5.28 19.83
C ALA A 173 25.17 6.49 19.40
N ASP A 174 24.60 7.45 18.66
CA ASP A 174 25.30 8.63 18.16
C ASP A 174 25.00 9.86 19.04
N PRO A 175 26.00 10.41 19.76
CA PRO A 175 25.83 11.53 20.68
C PRO A 175 25.23 12.79 20.04
N ARG A 176 25.34 12.95 18.71
CA ARG A 176 24.78 14.11 17.99
C ARG A 176 23.24 14.14 18.04
N TYR A 177 22.59 13.02 18.30
CA TYR A 177 21.13 12.93 18.40
C TYR A 177 20.62 13.02 19.85
N ALA A 178 21.50 13.18 20.85
CA ALA A 178 21.12 13.14 22.25
C ALA A 178 20.03 14.16 22.62
N ASP A 179 20.05 15.34 22.02
CA ASP A 179 19.01 16.36 22.24
C ASP A 179 17.70 16.06 21.51
N LEU A 180 17.77 15.50 20.30
CA LEU A 180 16.60 15.11 19.51
C LEU A 180 15.80 13.98 20.18
N LEU A 181 16.49 13.05 20.83
CA LEU A 181 15.90 11.86 21.44
C LEU A 181 15.25 12.13 22.81
N LYS A 182 15.29 13.37 23.31
CA LYS A 182 14.59 13.76 24.53
C LYS A 182 13.09 13.82 24.27
N GLN A 183 12.38 12.76 24.65
CA GLN A 183 10.93 12.66 24.49
C GLN A 183 10.20 12.72 25.84
N HIS A 184 9.06 13.40 25.89
CA HIS A 184 8.16 13.33 27.03
C HIS A 184 7.59 11.90 27.15
N PRO A 185 7.56 11.27 28.34
CA PRO A 185 7.15 9.86 28.50
C PRO A 185 5.71 9.57 28.03
N GLY A 186 4.85 10.60 28.03
CA GLY A 186 3.47 10.50 27.54
C GLY A 186 2.59 9.63 28.44
N GLN A 187 1.42 9.26 27.93
CA GLN A 187 0.47 8.35 28.59
C GLN A 187 -0.14 7.42 27.56
N SER A 188 0.18 6.13 27.64
CA SER A 188 -0.24 5.11 26.67
C SER A 188 -1.58 4.43 27.03
N PHE A 189 -2.13 4.73 28.20
CA PHE A 189 -3.35 4.11 28.75
C PHE A 189 -3.26 2.57 28.81
N GLY A 190 -2.09 2.05 29.19
CA GLY A 190 -1.83 0.61 29.31
C GLY A 190 -1.47 -0.09 28.00
N ALA A 191 -1.05 0.66 26.96
CA ALA A 191 -0.42 0.03 25.79
C ALA A 191 0.95 -0.56 26.16
N SER A 192 1.38 -1.57 25.40
CA SER A 192 2.63 -2.30 25.62
C SER A 192 3.62 -1.93 24.52
N ILE A 193 3.98 -0.65 24.43
CA ILE A 193 4.92 -0.14 23.43
C ILE A 193 6.34 -0.40 23.97
N PRO A 194 7.16 -1.23 23.31
CA PRO A 194 8.53 -1.50 23.75
C PRO A 194 9.46 -0.34 23.35
N ASP A 195 10.66 -0.32 23.92
CA ASP A 195 11.72 0.63 23.53
C ASP A 195 12.31 0.33 22.14
N GLU A 196 12.15 -0.90 21.67
CA GLU A 196 12.61 -1.41 20.38
C GLU A 196 11.55 -2.36 19.80
N ILE A 197 11.26 -2.22 18.51
CA ILE A 197 10.31 -3.08 17.80
C ILE A 197 11.11 -4.19 17.10
N THR A 198 11.09 -5.40 17.66
CA THR A 198 11.74 -6.58 17.07
C THR A 198 10.79 -7.38 16.17
N PRO A 199 11.31 -8.19 15.23
CA PRO A 199 10.48 -9.09 14.43
C PRO A 199 9.68 -10.09 15.30
N GLU A 200 10.25 -10.56 16.41
CA GLU A 200 9.56 -11.39 17.40
C GLU A 200 8.37 -10.66 18.05
N PHE A 201 8.54 -9.39 18.44
CA PHE A 201 7.46 -8.59 19.01
C PHE A 201 6.32 -8.38 18.01
N VAL A 202 6.66 -8.09 16.76
CA VAL A 202 5.70 -7.99 15.65
C VAL A 202 4.92 -9.29 15.48
N ARG A 203 5.62 -10.43 15.42
CA ARG A 203 5.00 -11.76 15.34
C ARG A 203 4.03 -12.00 16.50
N ASP A 204 4.43 -11.68 17.74
CA ASP A 204 3.61 -11.89 18.93
C ASP A 204 2.33 -11.05 18.91
N GLU A 205 2.42 -9.77 18.52
CA GLU A 205 1.28 -8.88 18.33
C GLU A 205 0.28 -9.41 17.30
N ILE A 206 0.79 -9.94 16.19
CA ILE A 206 -0.02 -10.54 15.13
C ILE A 206 -0.65 -11.85 15.61
N ALA A 207 0.10 -12.74 16.28
CA ALA A 207 -0.38 -14.03 16.74
C ALA A 207 -1.58 -13.90 17.69
N ARG A 208 -1.56 -12.89 18.57
CA ARG A 208 -2.65 -12.55 19.50
C ARG A 208 -3.74 -11.65 18.92
N GLY A 209 -3.65 -11.29 17.64
CA GLY A 209 -4.67 -10.52 16.93
C GLY A 209 -4.77 -9.05 17.36
N ARG A 210 -3.69 -8.47 17.92
CA ARG A 210 -3.61 -7.06 18.32
C ARG A 210 -3.00 -6.16 17.23
N ALA A 211 -2.37 -6.76 16.24
CA ALA A 211 -1.85 -6.08 15.06
C ALA A 211 -2.04 -6.92 13.80
N ILE A 212 -2.01 -6.25 12.65
CA ILE A 212 -2.14 -6.87 11.32
C ILE A 212 -1.13 -6.26 10.35
N ILE A 213 -0.70 -7.07 9.38
CA ILE A 213 0.02 -6.63 8.18
C ILE A 213 -0.89 -6.96 6.98
N PRO A 214 -1.61 -5.97 6.43
CA PRO A 214 -2.47 -6.17 5.26
C PRO A 214 -1.58 -6.31 4.01
N ALA A 215 -1.42 -7.54 3.53
CA ALA A 215 -0.42 -7.87 2.52
C ALA A 215 -0.83 -9.06 1.65
N ASN A 216 -1.79 -8.83 0.74
CA ASN A 216 -2.27 -9.84 -0.18
C ASN A 216 -1.11 -10.40 -1.02
N ILE A 217 -1.12 -11.71 -1.28
CA ILE A 217 -0.11 -12.40 -2.10
C ILE A 217 -0.11 -11.95 -3.57
N ASN A 218 -1.17 -11.28 -4.03
CA ASN A 218 -1.30 -10.70 -5.37
C ASN A 218 -0.94 -9.20 -5.42
N HIS A 219 -0.42 -8.63 -4.33
CA HIS A 219 0.11 -7.26 -4.27
C HIS A 219 1.62 -7.27 -3.97
N PRO A 220 2.45 -7.71 -4.93
CA PRO A 220 3.89 -7.80 -4.75
C PRO A 220 4.62 -6.45 -4.73
N GLU A 221 3.99 -5.38 -5.24
CA GLU A 221 4.49 -4.00 -5.25
C GLU A 221 4.49 -3.34 -3.85
N LEU A 222 3.69 -3.89 -2.93
CA LEU A 222 3.52 -3.40 -1.57
C LEU A 222 4.83 -3.35 -0.78
N GLU A 223 5.13 -2.19 -0.19
CA GLU A 223 6.08 -2.01 0.90
C GLU A 223 5.37 -2.29 2.24
N PRO A 224 5.65 -3.40 2.95
CA PRO A 224 4.89 -3.79 4.13
C PRO A 224 4.80 -2.72 5.22
N MET A 225 3.65 -2.66 5.88
CA MET A 225 3.38 -1.81 7.03
C MET A 225 2.51 -2.55 8.04
N ILE A 226 2.50 -2.10 9.30
CA ILE A 226 1.76 -2.73 10.40
C ILE A 226 0.77 -1.77 11.04
N ILE A 227 -0.42 -2.29 11.34
CA ILE A 227 -1.49 -1.58 12.05
C ILE A 227 -1.71 -2.28 13.38
N GLY A 228 -1.52 -1.56 14.48
CA GLY A 228 -1.78 -2.06 15.83
C GLY A 228 -1.52 -1.00 16.89
N ARG A 229 -2.08 -1.19 18.08
CA ARG A 229 -2.05 -0.18 19.17
C ARG A 229 -0.64 0.14 19.66
N ASN A 230 0.30 -0.79 19.55
CA ASN A 230 1.66 -0.65 20.07
C ASN A 230 2.67 -0.15 19.02
N PHE A 231 2.18 0.33 17.87
CA PHE A 231 2.97 0.81 16.74
C PHE A 231 2.64 2.28 16.48
N LEU A 232 3.36 2.93 15.55
CA LEU A 232 3.01 4.27 15.08
C LEU A 232 1.55 4.29 14.61
N VAL A 233 0.83 5.36 14.93
CA VAL A 233 -0.54 5.56 14.44
C VAL A 233 -0.49 5.69 12.92
N LYS A 234 -1.35 4.96 12.23
CA LYS A 234 -1.44 4.92 10.76
C LYS A 234 -2.65 5.68 10.26
N ILE A 235 -2.53 6.30 9.09
CA ILE A 235 -3.56 7.13 8.46
C ILE A 235 -3.98 6.52 7.13
N ASN A 236 -5.28 6.41 6.91
CA ASN A 236 -5.86 5.99 5.64
C ASN A 236 -6.35 7.21 4.84
N THR A 237 -6.18 7.18 3.53
CA THR A 237 -6.85 8.11 2.61
C THR A 237 -7.90 7.40 1.77
N ASN A 238 -8.93 8.12 1.37
CA ASN A 238 -9.97 7.61 0.47
C ASN A 238 -9.84 8.32 -0.87
N ILE A 239 -9.78 7.55 -1.94
CA ILE A 239 -9.90 8.03 -3.32
C ILE A 239 -11.05 7.28 -3.99
N GLY A 240 -11.25 7.51 -5.28
CA GLY A 240 -12.25 6.79 -6.05
C GLY A 240 -12.89 7.69 -7.08
N ASN A 241 -13.18 7.09 -8.24
CA ASN A 241 -13.96 7.74 -9.25
C ASN A 241 -15.42 7.91 -8.80
N SER A 242 -16.08 8.94 -9.32
CA SER A 242 -17.52 9.12 -9.16
C SER A 242 -18.18 9.02 -10.52
N ALA A 243 -19.48 8.71 -10.55
CA ALA A 243 -20.28 8.67 -11.77
C ALA A 243 -20.29 9.98 -12.58
N VAL A 244 -19.81 11.09 -12.00
CA VAL A 244 -19.87 12.44 -12.59
C VAL A 244 -18.50 12.93 -13.09
N THR A 245 -17.40 12.54 -12.44
CA THR A 245 -16.02 12.99 -12.77
C THR A 245 -14.98 11.98 -12.27
N SER A 246 -14.10 11.48 -13.15
CA SER A 246 -12.65 11.24 -12.96
C SER A 246 -12.08 10.32 -14.07
N SER A 247 -10.77 10.41 -14.36
CA SER A 247 -10.04 9.47 -15.24
C SER A 247 -9.14 8.52 -14.45
N ILE A 248 -8.58 7.50 -15.10
CA ILE A 248 -7.63 6.56 -14.49
C ILE A 248 -6.37 7.31 -14.02
N GLU A 249 -5.89 8.24 -14.83
CA GLU A 249 -4.70 9.05 -14.58
C GLU A 249 -4.88 9.90 -13.32
N GLU A 250 -6.04 10.53 -13.16
CA GLU A 250 -6.38 11.30 -11.96
C GLU A 250 -6.42 10.43 -10.70
N GLU A 251 -6.98 9.22 -10.78
CA GLU A 251 -7.02 8.30 -9.62
C GLU A 251 -5.63 7.81 -9.23
N VAL A 252 -4.75 7.55 -10.20
CA VAL A 252 -3.35 7.21 -9.93
C VAL A 252 -2.62 8.42 -9.32
N GLU A 253 -2.83 9.64 -9.81
CA GLU A 253 -2.22 10.83 -9.19
C GLU A 253 -2.73 11.08 -7.77
N LYS A 254 -4.03 10.87 -7.50
CA LYS A 254 -4.56 10.95 -6.13
C LYS A 254 -3.89 9.95 -5.20
N MET A 255 -3.63 8.72 -5.67
CA MET A 255 -2.88 7.71 -4.93
C MET A 255 -1.44 8.16 -4.65
N VAL A 256 -0.73 8.64 -5.68
CA VAL A 256 0.66 9.13 -5.53
C VAL A 256 0.71 10.32 -4.57
N TRP A 257 -0.23 11.26 -4.70
CA TRP A 257 -0.33 12.43 -3.84
C TRP A 257 -0.63 12.05 -2.39
N SER A 258 -1.53 11.10 -2.17
CA SER A 258 -1.84 10.55 -0.86
C SER A 258 -0.61 9.95 -0.19
N THR A 259 0.04 9.00 -0.85
CA THR A 259 1.21 8.29 -0.31
C THR A 259 2.38 9.23 -0.07
N ARG A 260 2.54 10.25 -0.93
CA ARG A 260 3.51 11.34 -0.74
C ARG A 260 3.29 12.08 0.58
N TRP A 261 2.06 12.36 0.98
CA TRP A 261 1.79 13.17 2.17
C TRP A 261 1.53 12.37 3.45
N GLY A 262 1.87 11.08 3.47
CA GLY A 262 1.78 10.24 4.67
C GLY A 262 0.54 9.35 4.73
N GLY A 263 -0.15 9.12 3.62
CA GLY A 263 -1.18 8.08 3.56
C GLY A 263 -0.54 6.69 3.67
N ASP A 264 -0.69 6.05 4.83
CA ASP A 264 -0.14 4.73 5.14
C ASP A 264 -0.91 3.59 4.47
N THR A 265 -2.20 3.80 4.23
CA THR A 265 -3.07 2.95 3.43
C THR A 265 -3.97 3.81 2.58
N LEU A 266 -4.56 3.21 1.54
CA LEU A 266 -5.51 3.89 0.68
C LEU A 266 -6.71 2.98 0.43
N MET A 267 -7.91 3.55 0.44
CA MET A 267 -9.10 2.85 -0.02
C MET A 267 -9.56 3.39 -1.37
N ASP A 268 -9.74 2.47 -2.32
CA ASP A 268 -10.48 2.74 -3.55
C ASP A 268 -11.98 2.60 -3.27
N LEU A 269 -12.66 3.74 -3.20
CA LEU A 269 -14.11 3.85 -3.01
C LEU A 269 -14.84 4.21 -4.32
N SER A 270 -14.21 3.91 -5.46
CA SER A 270 -14.77 4.12 -6.79
C SER A 270 -16.20 3.58 -6.93
N THR A 271 -17.05 4.36 -7.59
CA THR A 271 -18.45 4.04 -7.90
C THR A 271 -18.75 4.35 -9.37
N GLY A 272 -19.67 3.59 -9.98
CA GLY A 272 -20.00 3.73 -11.39
C GLY A 272 -19.16 2.84 -12.32
N LYS A 273 -18.76 3.39 -13.47
CA LYS A 273 -18.15 2.61 -14.56
C LYS A 273 -16.66 2.34 -14.33
N ASN A 274 -16.20 1.22 -14.88
CA ASN A 274 -14.78 0.84 -15.00
C ASN A 274 -14.01 0.76 -13.66
N ILE A 275 -14.70 0.45 -12.55
CA ILE A 275 -14.08 0.27 -11.23
C ILE A 275 -12.97 -0.79 -11.30
N HIS A 276 -13.19 -1.86 -12.05
CA HIS A 276 -12.24 -2.95 -12.22
C HIS A 276 -10.90 -2.46 -12.81
N GLU A 277 -10.96 -1.74 -13.92
CA GLU A 277 -9.78 -1.25 -14.64
C GLU A 277 -9.04 -0.18 -13.82
N THR A 278 -9.77 0.80 -13.27
CA THR A 278 -9.19 1.85 -12.42
C THR A 278 -8.44 1.26 -11.23
N ARG A 279 -9.05 0.28 -10.54
CA ARG A 279 -8.42 -0.38 -9.39
C ARG A 279 -7.16 -1.16 -9.78
N GLU A 280 -7.13 -1.78 -10.96
CA GLU A 280 -5.95 -2.48 -11.45
C GLU A 280 -4.77 -1.50 -11.61
N TRP A 281 -5.01 -0.32 -12.20
CA TRP A 281 -3.99 0.73 -12.31
C TRP A 281 -3.50 1.23 -10.95
N ILE A 282 -4.41 1.42 -9.98
CA ILE A 282 -4.06 1.83 -8.62
C ILE A 282 -3.19 0.76 -7.95
N LEU A 283 -3.62 -0.50 -7.94
CA LEU A 283 -2.91 -1.62 -7.29
C LEU A 283 -1.51 -1.81 -7.85
N ARG A 284 -1.37 -1.87 -9.18
CA ARG A 284 -0.06 -2.06 -9.83
C ARG A 284 0.90 -0.89 -9.60
N ASN A 285 0.39 0.27 -9.20
CA ASN A 285 1.19 1.46 -8.94
C ASN A 285 1.24 1.87 -7.45
N SER A 286 0.65 1.10 -6.54
CA SER A 286 0.60 1.45 -5.12
C SER A 286 1.74 0.79 -4.34
N PRO A 287 2.53 1.56 -3.58
CA PRO A 287 3.49 1.00 -2.62
C PRO A 287 2.83 0.71 -1.27
N VAL A 288 1.59 1.14 -1.03
CA VAL A 288 0.86 1.00 0.24
C VAL A 288 -0.32 0.04 0.12
N PRO A 289 -0.82 -0.52 1.24
CA PRO A 289 -1.97 -1.41 1.21
C PRO A 289 -3.22 -0.72 0.63
N ILE A 290 -3.92 -1.45 -0.24
CA ILE A 290 -5.17 -1.00 -0.85
C ILE A 290 -6.36 -1.71 -0.21
N GLY A 291 -7.31 -0.92 0.27
CA GLY A 291 -8.60 -1.39 0.76
C GLY A 291 -9.74 -1.11 -0.21
N THR A 292 -10.81 -1.88 -0.08
CA THR A 292 -12.07 -1.62 -0.79
C THR A 292 -13.28 -1.88 0.09
N VAL A 293 -14.45 -1.48 -0.41
CA VAL A 293 -15.75 -1.93 0.11
C VAL A 293 -16.40 -2.79 -0.99
N PRO A 294 -16.24 -4.12 -0.98
CA PRO A 294 -16.68 -4.97 -2.10
C PRO A 294 -18.17 -4.84 -2.46
N ILE A 295 -19.00 -4.41 -1.50
CA ILE A 295 -20.43 -4.21 -1.73
C ILE A 295 -20.71 -3.09 -2.75
N TYR A 296 -19.83 -2.10 -2.91
CA TYR A 296 -20.04 -1.00 -3.87
C TYR A 296 -20.00 -1.52 -5.30
N GLN A 297 -18.99 -2.33 -5.63
CA GLN A 297 -18.92 -2.96 -6.94
C GLN A 297 -20.04 -3.98 -7.14
N ALA A 298 -20.39 -4.76 -6.10
CA ALA A 298 -21.52 -5.70 -6.19
C ALA A 298 -22.84 -4.96 -6.49
N LEU A 299 -23.04 -3.77 -5.92
CA LEU A 299 -24.22 -2.93 -6.15
C LEU A 299 -24.26 -2.36 -7.58
N GLU A 300 -23.11 -2.00 -8.15
CA GLU A 300 -23.01 -1.61 -9.57
C GLU A 300 -23.39 -2.76 -10.51
N LYS A 301 -23.01 -4.01 -10.19
CA LYS A 301 -23.39 -5.21 -10.97
C LYS A 301 -24.92 -5.41 -11.05
N VAL A 302 -25.69 -4.81 -10.12
CA VAL A 302 -27.17 -4.83 -10.11
C VAL A 302 -27.80 -3.47 -10.41
N ASN A 303 -27.07 -2.56 -11.05
CA ASN A 303 -27.54 -1.22 -11.42
C ASN A 303 -28.14 -0.43 -10.23
N GLY A 304 -27.54 -0.55 -9.04
CA GLY A 304 -27.98 0.21 -7.86
C GLY A 304 -29.13 -0.38 -7.06
N LYS A 305 -29.72 -1.52 -7.49
CA LYS A 305 -30.85 -2.16 -6.79
C LYS A 305 -30.37 -3.08 -5.68
N ALA A 306 -30.41 -2.61 -4.44
CA ALA A 306 -29.89 -3.35 -3.29
C ALA A 306 -30.61 -4.69 -3.05
N GLU A 307 -31.90 -4.78 -3.33
CA GLU A 307 -32.71 -6.00 -3.23
C GLU A 307 -32.29 -7.13 -4.19
N ASP A 308 -31.57 -6.80 -5.26
CA ASP A 308 -31.08 -7.78 -6.24
C ASP A 308 -29.71 -8.38 -5.84
N LEU A 309 -29.10 -7.90 -4.75
CA LEU A 309 -27.83 -8.42 -4.25
C LEU A 309 -27.96 -9.85 -3.73
N THR A 310 -27.06 -10.72 -4.20
CA THR A 310 -26.98 -12.12 -3.78
C THR A 310 -25.59 -12.47 -3.24
N TRP A 311 -25.50 -13.57 -2.48
CA TRP A 311 -24.21 -14.09 -2.01
C TRP A 311 -23.29 -14.46 -3.18
N GLU A 312 -23.83 -15.06 -4.23
CA GLU A 312 -23.07 -15.51 -5.40
C GLU A 312 -22.34 -14.34 -6.07
N MET A 313 -23.02 -13.20 -6.22
CA MET A 313 -22.44 -11.96 -6.77
C MET A 313 -21.39 -11.35 -5.84
N PHE A 314 -21.67 -11.34 -4.53
CA PHE A 314 -20.71 -10.82 -3.54
C PHE A 314 -19.45 -11.70 -3.47
N ARG A 315 -19.61 -13.03 -3.48
CA ARG A 315 -18.52 -14.01 -3.55
C ARG A 315 -17.65 -13.81 -4.78
N ASP A 316 -18.26 -13.66 -5.96
CA ASP A 316 -17.51 -13.41 -7.20
C ASP A 316 -16.70 -12.11 -7.11
N THR A 317 -17.30 -11.05 -6.56
CA THR A 317 -16.62 -9.77 -6.33
C THR A 317 -15.44 -9.88 -5.35
N LEU A 318 -15.57 -10.70 -4.29
CA LEU A 318 -14.48 -10.96 -3.37
C LEU A 318 -13.31 -11.69 -4.06
N ILE A 319 -13.61 -12.70 -4.87
CA ILE A 319 -12.59 -13.46 -5.62
C ILE A 319 -11.87 -12.54 -6.60
N GLU A 320 -12.62 -11.76 -7.37
CA GLU A 320 -12.10 -10.78 -8.33
C GLU A 320 -11.07 -9.85 -7.66
N GLN A 321 -11.48 -9.18 -6.59
CA GLN A 321 -10.63 -8.20 -5.91
C GLN A 321 -9.43 -8.85 -5.19
N ALA A 322 -9.60 -10.06 -4.66
CA ALA A 322 -8.52 -10.82 -4.05
C ALA A 322 -7.46 -11.25 -5.09
N GLU A 323 -7.90 -11.60 -6.30
CA GLU A 323 -7.01 -11.92 -7.43
C GLU A 323 -6.27 -10.69 -7.96
N GLN A 324 -6.88 -9.50 -7.94
CA GLN A 324 -6.21 -8.25 -8.30
C GLN A 324 -5.14 -7.83 -7.28
N GLY A 325 -5.34 -8.16 -5.99
CA GLY A 325 -4.39 -7.83 -4.93
C GLY A 325 -4.91 -6.89 -3.84
N VAL A 326 -6.22 -6.67 -3.71
CA VAL A 326 -6.75 -5.88 -2.60
C VAL A 326 -6.34 -6.49 -1.25
N ASP A 327 -5.79 -5.68 -0.36
CA ASP A 327 -5.16 -6.13 0.89
C ASP A 327 -6.15 -6.30 2.05
N TYR A 328 -7.23 -5.53 2.05
CA TYR A 328 -8.28 -5.63 3.05
C TYR A 328 -9.65 -5.23 2.51
N PHE A 329 -10.68 -5.85 3.10
CA PHE A 329 -12.07 -5.58 2.76
C PHE A 329 -12.82 -5.00 3.95
N THR A 330 -13.50 -3.87 3.74
CA THR A 330 -14.54 -3.41 4.66
C THR A 330 -15.83 -4.15 4.34
N ILE A 331 -16.26 -5.02 5.25
CA ILE A 331 -17.48 -5.82 5.12
C ILE A 331 -18.42 -5.50 6.28
N HIS A 332 -19.61 -5.00 5.97
CA HIS A 332 -20.62 -4.57 6.93
C HIS A 332 -21.43 -5.74 7.54
N ALA A 333 -20.76 -6.82 7.94
CA ALA A 333 -21.42 -8.01 8.48
C ALA A 333 -22.06 -7.81 9.88
N GLY A 334 -21.84 -6.65 10.50
CA GLY A 334 -22.45 -6.27 11.78
C GLY A 334 -23.86 -5.68 11.66
N VAL A 335 -24.35 -5.37 10.45
CA VAL A 335 -25.70 -4.82 10.22
C VAL A 335 -26.70 -5.97 10.17
N LEU A 336 -27.29 -6.29 11.32
CA LEU A 336 -28.24 -7.39 11.49
C LEU A 336 -29.69 -6.87 11.43
N LEU A 337 -30.63 -7.68 10.94
CA LEU A 337 -32.06 -7.33 10.75
C LEU A 337 -32.84 -6.96 12.02
N ARG A 338 -32.28 -7.24 13.20
CA ARG A 338 -32.97 -7.48 14.49
C ARG A 338 -34.19 -6.63 14.83
#